data_AF-A0A3C1LGT3-F1
#
_entry.id   AF-A0A3C1LGT3-F1
#
_cell.length_a   1.000
_cell.length_b   1.000
_cell.length_c   1.000
_cell.angle_alpha   90.00
_cell.angle_beta   90.00
_cell.angle_gamma   90.00
#
_symmetry.space_group_name_H-M   'P 1'
#
loop_
_entity.id
_entity.type
_entity.pdbx_description
1 polymer ?
#
loop_
_entity_poly.entity_id
_entity_poly.type
_entity_poly.pdbx_seq_one_letter_code
_entity_poly.pdbx_strand_id
1 'polypeptide(L)'
;MQQLVQRKTRAVYWLEGEEAYFIDKLIHYAEHELLSPAEAGFNLTIFYGKDADWAAMINACRKYPMFAERQVVLLKEAQHMKDLEKLEGYIENPLTSTIFIVGHKEKTIDGRSTLKKLLTKKDNPNITYFLSEKLPDYKLDEWV
;
A
#
# COMPACT_ATOMS: atom_id res chain seq x y z
N MET A 1 -1.95 1.58 17.72
CA MET A 1 -0.64 2.19 17.41
C MET A 1 0.58 1.44 17.98
N GLN A 2 0.43 0.31 18.69
CA GLN A 2 1.56 -0.42 19.31
C GLN A 2 2.01 -1.71 18.59
N GLN A 3 1.56 -2.00 17.37
CA GLN A 3 2.06 -3.17 16.61
C GLN A 3 3.28 -2.87 15.72
N LEU A 4 3.84 -1.65 15.76
CA LEU A 4 4.94 -1.25 14.88
C LEU A 4 6.35 -1.57 15.43
N VAL A 5 6.47 -2.11 16.64
CA VAL A 5 7.77 -2.35 17.32
C VAL A 5 8.22 -3.81 17.29
N GLN A 6 7.47 -4.72 16.66
CA GLN A 6 8.01 -6.04 16.31
C GLN A 6 8.42 -6.05 14.83
N ARG A 7 9.68 -6.45 14.59
CA ARG A 7 10.40 -6.60 13.31
C ARG A 7 9.72 -7.53 12.28
N LYS A 8 8.47 -7.25 11.91
CA LYS A 8 7.73 -7.91 10.84
C LYS A 8 6.92 -6.88 10.04
N THR A 9 7.60 -5.88 9.50
CA THR A 9 7.03 -5.10 8.41
C THR A 9 6.85 -6.03 7.22
N ARG A 10 5.67 -5.97 6.60
CA ARG A 10 5.35 -6.78 5.43
C ARG A 10 5.85 -6.07 4.17
N ALA A 11 6.02 -6.83 3.08
CA ALA A 11 6.52 -6.27 1.83
C ALA A 11 5.44 -5.50 1.05
N VAL A 12 4.17 -5.85 1.24
CA VAL A 12 3.03 -5.22 0.55
C VAL A 12 1.97 -4.81 1.57
N TYR A 13 1.47 -3.58 1.44
CA TYR A 13 0.32 -3.06 2.17
C TYR A 13 -0.72 -2.57 1.16
N TRP A 14 -1.88 -3.19 1.16
CA TRP A 14 -3.01 -2.81 0.32
C TRP A 14 -4.09 -2.17 1.17
N LEU A 15 -4.33 -0.88 0.98
CA LEU A 15 -5.29 -0.08 1.72
C LEU A 15 -6.41 0.29 0.76
N GLU A 16 -7.61 -0.26 0.96
CA GLU A 16 -8.75 0.04 0.10
C GLU A 16 -10.03 0.29 0.87
N GLY A 17 -11.04 0.92 0.25
CA GLY A 17 -12.36 1.09 0.85
C GLY A 17 -12.92 2.50 0.71
N GLU A 18 -14.15 2.66 1.19
CA GLU A 18 -14.95 3.87 1.02
C GLU A 18 -14.49 5.04 1.91
N GLU A 19 -13.91 4.75 3.07
CA GLU A 19 -13.43 5.77 4.00
C GLU A 19 -11.98 6.16 3.70
N ALA A 20 -11.79 7.25 2.97
CA ALA A 20 -10.48 7.73 2.51
C ALA A 20 -9.59 8.26 3.64
N TYR A 21 -10.16 8.80 4.72
CA TYR A 21 -9.39 9.50 5.76
C TYR A 21 -8.27 8.64 6.38
N PHE A 22 -8.57 7.39 6.70
CA PHE A 22 -7.57 6.48 7.29
C PHE A 22 -6.49 6.08 6.29
N ILE A 23 -6.88 5.87 5.02
CA ILE A 23 -5.93 5.56 3.94
C ILE A 23 -4.98 6.74 3.75
N ASP A 24 -5.51 7.97 3.71
CA ASP A 24 -4.72 9.18 3.59
C ASP A 24 -3.73 9.37 4.73
N LYS A 25 -4.18 9.15 5.96
CA LYS A 25 -3.31 9.24 7.13
C LYS A 25 -2.15 8.23 7.07
N LEU A 26 -2.43 7.00 6.62
CA LEU A 26 -1.40 5.96 6.48
C LEU A 26 -0.43 6.27 5.34
N ILE A 27 -0.94 6.73 4.20
CA ILE A 27 -0.11 7.15 3.05
C ILE A 27 0.77 8.34 3.43
N HIS A 28 0.22 9.35 4.10
CA HIS A 28 0.99 10.50 4.58
C HIS A 28 2.10 10.08 5.54
N TYR A 29 1.80 9.20 6.50
CA TYR A 29 2.82 8.64 7.39
C TYR A 29 3.91 7.89 6.62
N ALA A 30 3.53 7.05 5.66
CA ALA A 30 4.48 6.29 4.85
C ALA A 30 5.41 7.17 4.01
N GLU A 31 4.89 8.30 3.53
CA GLU A 31 5.63 9.27 2.73
C GLU A 31 6.61 10.12 3.55
N HIS A 32 6.24 10.50 4.77
CA HIS A 32 6.98 11.52 5.52
C HIS A 32 7.75 10.98 6.73
N GLU A 33 7.32 9.85 7.30
CA GLU A 33 7.79 9.39 8.63
C GLU A 33 8.43 8.00 8.59
N LEU A 34 8.22 7.21 7.53
CA LEU A 34 8.68 5.82 7.48
C LEU A 34 10.17 5.70 7.16
N LEU A 35 10.72 6.71 6.49
CA LEU A 35 12.14 6.87 6.21
C LEU A 35 12.61 8.18 6.81
N SER A 36 13.85 8.23 7.28
CA SER A 36 14.47 9.51 7.60
C SER A 36 14.59 10.38 6.33
N PRO A 37 14.69 11.72 6.46
CA PRO A 37 14.87 12.59 5.31
C PRO A 37 16.06 12.22 4.41
N ALA A 38 17.15 11.71 5.00
CA ALA A 38 18.34 11.27 4.26
C ALA A 38 18.10 9.99 3.45
N GLU A 39 17.34 9.04 4.01
CA GLU A 39 17.00 7.79 3.32
C GLU A 39 15.96 8.03 2.22
N ALA A 40 14.96 8.87 2.48
CA ALA A 40 13.86 9.15 1.57
C ALA A 40 14.33 9.63 0.19
N GLY A 41 15.40 10.45 0.14
CA GLY A 41 15.95 10.96 -1.13
C GLY A 41 16.42 9.88 -2.12
N PHE A 42 16.73 8.68 -1.65
CA PHE A 42 17.16 7.55 -2.48
C PHE A 42 16.20 6.37 -2.46
N ASN A 43 15.41 6.24 -1.39
CA ASN A 43 14.66 5.04 -1.08
C ASN A 43 13.14 5.24 -1.12
N LEU A 44 12.64 6.45 -1.38
CA LEU A 44 11.20 6.71 -1.57
C LEU A 44 10.90 6.92 -3.06
N THR A 45 9.95 6.16 -3.60
CA THR A 45 9.39 6.40 -4.94
C THR A 45 7.87 6.49 -4.84
N ILE A 46 7.27 7.50 -5.48
CA ILE A 46 5.83 7.76 -5.43
C ILE A 46 5.26 7.72 -6.85
N PHE A 47 4.20 6.95 -7.02
CA PHE A 47 3.38 6.86 -8.21
C PHE A 47 1.97 7.35 -7.91
N TYR A 48 1.32 7.96 -8.90
CA TYR A 48 -0.08 8.37 -8.84
C TYR A 48 -0.87 7.58 -9.88
N GLY A 49 -1.99 6.96 -9.49
CA GLY A 49 -2.67 5.96 -10.32
C GLY A 49 -3.07 6.43 -11.71
N LYS A 50 -3.42 7.72 -11.86
CA LYS A 50 -3.84 8.30 -13.15
C LYS A 50 -2.78 8.19 -14.25
N ASP A 51 -1.50 8.30 -13.87
CA ASP A 51 -0.33 8.37 -14.75
C ASP A 51 0.72 7.29 -14.45
N ALA A 52 0.45 6.41 -13.48
CA ALA A 52 1.33 5.31 -13.12
C ALA A 52 1.46 4.28 -14.25
N ASP A 53 2.71 3.97 -14.59
CA ASP A 53 3.05 2.83 -15.43
C ASP A 53 3.37 1.60 -14.56
N TRP A 54 2.67 0.50 -14.81
CA TRP A 54 2.79 -0.73 -14.01
C TRP A 54 4.21 -1.32 -14.10
N ALA A 55 4.85 -1.25 -15.27
CA ALA A 55 6.19 -1.81 -15.49
C ALA A 55 7.25 -0.98 -14.75
N ALA A 56 7.19 0.35 -14.83
CA ALA A 56 8.06 1.25 -14.09
C ALA A 56 7.93 1.05 -12.57
N MET A 57 6.71 0.86 -12.07
CA MET A 57 6.47 0.61 -10.66
C MET A 57 7.02 -0.73 -10.17
N ILE A 58 6.78 -1.82 -10.91
CA ILE A 58 7.38 -3.12 -10.58
C ILE A 58 8.92 -3.03 -10.61
N ASN A 59 9.48 -2.31 -11.58
CA ASN A 59 10.92 -2.09 -11.66
C ASN A 59 11.44 -1.31 -10.44
N ALA A 60 10.72 -0.28 -9.98
CA ALA A 60 11.05 0.42 -8.74
C ALA A 60 11.01 -0.54 -7.53
N CYS A 61 9.93 -1.32 -7.39
CA CYS A 61 9.76 -2.28 -6.30
C CYS A 61 10.84 -3.37 -6.24
N ARG A 62 11.53 -3.65 -7.36
CA ARG A 62 12.61 -4.65 -7.45
C ARG A 62 14.01 -4.08 -7.20
N LYS A 63 14.16 -2.76 -7.01
CA LYS A 63 15.45 -2.17 -6.65
C LYS A 63 15.85 -2.55 -5.22
N TYR A 64 17.14 -2.64 -4.95
CA TYR A 64 17.61 -2.77 -3.58
C TYR A 64 17.76 -1.39 -2.94
N PRO A 65 17.49 -1.25 -1.63
CA PRO A 65 17.67 0.02 -0.95
C PRO A 65 19.13 0.48 -0.97
N MET A 66 19.33 1.79 -1.02
CA MET A 66 20.63 2.44 -1.01
C MET A 66 20.86 3.07 0.36
N PHE A 67 21.89 2.59 1.08
CA PHE A 67 22.26 3.11 2.40
C PHE A 67 21.12 3.10 3.44
N ALA A 68 20.15 2.20 3.28
CA ALA A 68 19.00 2.02 4.16
C ALA A 68 18.65 0.53 4.28
N GLU A 69 17.89 0.15 5.30
CA GLU A 69 17.42 -1.23 5.43
C GLU A 69 16.33 -1.59 4.40
N ARG A 70 15.56 -0.59 3.95
CA ARG A 70 14.40 -0.78 3.08
C ARG A 70 14.19 0.39 2.14
N GLN A 71 13.53 0.09 1.02
CA GLN A 71 12.92 1.09 0.16
C GLN A 71 11.41 1.12 0.31
N VAL A 72 10.81 2.24 0.00
CA VAL A 72 9.37 2.51 0.06
C VAL A 72 8.90 2.91 -1.33
N VAL A 73 7.92 2.17 -1.83
CA VAL A 73 7.23 2.51 -3.08
C VAL A 73 5.76 2.76 -2.76
N LEU A 74 5.25 3.93 -3.09
CA LEU A 74 3.87 4.33 -2.86
C LEU A 74 3.11 4.39 -4.18
N LEU A 75 1.93 3.78 -4.22
CA LEU A 75 0.93 4.01 -5.25
C LEU A 75 -0.27 4.73 -4.64
N LYS A 76 -0.37 6.03 -4.91
CA LYS A 76 -1.49 6.88 -4.48
C LYS A 76 -2.60 6.85 -5.52
N GLU A 77 -3.85 6.97 -5.09
CA GLU A 77 -5.02 7.00 -5.96
C GLU A 77 -5.10 5.81 -6.94
N ALA A 78 -4.81 4.61 -6.44
CA ALA A 78 -4.67 3.39 -7.24
C ALA A 78 -5.94 3.01 -8.02
N GLN A 79 -7.12 3.43 -7.54
CA GLN A 79 -8.41 3.24 -8.21
C GLN A 79 -8.49 3.93 -9.59
N HIS A 80 -7.54 4.82 -9.91
CA HIS A 80 -7.43 5.48 -11.21
C HIS A 80 -6.42 4.83 -12.16
N MET A 81 -5.73 3.77 -11.73
CA MET A 81 -4.77 3.04 -12.54
C MET A 81 -5.49 2.07 -13.49
N LYS A 82 -5.14 2.12 -14.78
CA LYS A 82 -5.80 1.32 -15.82
C LYS A 82 -5.46 -0.16 -15.78
N ASP A 83 -4.19 -0.48 -15.49
CA ASP A 83 -3.64 -1.85 -15.54
C ASP A 83 -3.26 -2.36 -14.13
N LEU A 84 -4.12 -2.11 -13.14
CA LEU A 84 -3.84 -2.39 -11.73
C LEU A 84 -3.63 -3.90 -11.46
N GLU A 85 -4.33 -4.75 -12.19
CA GLU A 85 -4.20 -6.21 -12.14
C GLU A 85 -2.82 -6.71 -12.57
N LYS A 86 -2.06 -5.94 -13.35
CA LYS A 86 -0.68 -6.33 -13.74
C LYS A 86 0.31 -6.35 -12.57
N LEU A 87 -0.09 -5.83 -11.41
CA LEU A 87 0.73 -5.86 -10.19
C LEU A 87 0.73 -7.24 -9.51
N GLU A 88 -0.21 -8.11 -9.86
CA GLU A 88 -0.33 -9.47 -9.31
C GLU A 88 1.00 -10.22 -9.35
N GLY A 89 1.71 -10.18 -10.48
CA GLY A 89 2.97 -10.91 -10.67
C GLY A 89 4.09 -10.46 -9.72
N TYR A 90 4.08 -9.21 -9.25
CA TYR A 90 5.00 -8.77 -8.20
C TYR A 90 4.48 -9.13 -6.81
N ILE A 91 3.18 -8.91 -6.56
CA ILE A 91 2.56 -9.15 -5.24
C ILE A 91 2.62 -10.63 -4.84
N GLU A 92 2.65 -11.55 -5.80
CA GLU A 92 2.80 -12.99 -5.54
C GLU A 92 4.14 -13.31 -4.87
N ASN A 93 5.22 -12.67 -5.32
CA ASN A 93 6.58 -12.88 -4.84
C ASN A 93 7.30 -11.53 -4.63
N PRO A 94 6.89 -10.75 -3.61
CA PRO A 94 7.42 -9.41 -3.42
C PRO A 94 8.84 -9.44 -2.85
N LEU A 95 9.63 -8.43 -3.16
CA LEU A 95 10.97 -8.28 -2.59
C LEU A 95 10.85 -7.82 -1.13
N THR A 96 11.41 -8.58 -0.20
CA THR A 96 11.27 -8.33 1.26
C THR A 96 11.98 -7.08 1.75
N SER A 97 12.93 -6.54 0.98
CA SER A 97 13.58 -5.24 1.23
C SER A 97 12.76 -4.04 0.74
N THR A 98 11.57 -4.28 0.17
CA THR A 98 10.67 -3.24 -0.34
C THR A 98 9.41 -3.20 0.50
N ILE A 99 9.01 -2.02 0.93
CA ILE A 99 7.69 -1.73 1.48
C ILE A 99 6.88 -1.07 0.35
N PHE A 100 6.03 -1.86 -0.30
CA PHE A 100 5.13 -1.41 -1.34
C PHE A 100 3.75 -1.11 -0.74
N ILE A 101 3.28 0.13 -0.82
CA ILE A 101 2.03 0.57 -0.21
C ILE A 101 1.09 1.11 -1.30
N VAL A 102 -0.12 0.57 -1.35
CA VAL A 102 -1.15 0.93 -2.32
C VAL A 102 -2.33 1.57 -1.59
N GLY A 103 -2.67 2.81 -1.96
CA GLY A 103 -3.89 3.49 -1.53
C GLY A 103 -4.94 3.47 -2.64
N HIS A 104 -5.94 2.60 -2.50
CA HIS A 104 -7.06 2.42 -3.43
C HIS A 104 -8.36 2.95 -2.80
N LYS A 105 -8.60 4.25 -2.94
CA LYS A 105 -9.65 4.94 -2.21
C LYS A 105 -11.01 4.81 -2.88
N GLU A 106 -12.05 5.04 -2.09
CA GLU A 106 -13.47 5.17 -2.48
C GLU A 106 -14.09 3.91 -3.11
N LYS A 107 -13.28 2.89 -3.38
CA LYS A 107 -13.65 1.68 -4.08
C LYS A 107 -12.85 0.51 -3.52
N THR A 108 -13.33 -0.68 -3.85
CA THR A 108 -12.62 -1.94 -3.63
C THR A 108 -12.32 -2.57 -4.97
N ILE A 109 -11.25 -3.36 -5.05
CA ILE A 109 -11.01 -4.20 -6.22
C ILE A 109 -12.10 -5.28 -6.33
N ASP A 110 -12.35 -5.76 -7.55
CA ASP A 110 -13.35 -6.81 -7.79
C ASP A 110 -13.08 -8.03 -6.89
N GLY A 111 -14.09 -8.39 -6.10
CA GLY A 111 -14.05 -9.51 -5.16
C GLY A 111 -13.73 -10.86 -5.81
N ARG A 112 -13.97 -11.01 -7.12
CA ARG A 112 -13.71 -12.24 -7.88
C ARG A 112 -12.31 -12.29 -8.51
N SER A 113 -11.62 -11.15 -8.55
CA SER A 113 -10.30 -11.02 -9.17
C SER A 113 -9.25 -11.92 -8.52
N THR A 114 -8.25 -12.30 -9.31
CA THR A 114 -7.05 -12.99 -8.85
C THR A 114 -6.27 -12.14 -7.85
N LEU A 115 -6.16 -10.83 -8.11
CA LEU A 115 -5.59 -9.85 -7.20
C LEU A 115 -6.25 -9.86 -5.81
N LYS A 116 -7.59 -9.85 -5.73
CA LYS A 116 -8.29 -9.92 -4.44
C LYS A 116 -7.93 -11.18 -3.67
N LYS A 117 -8.01 -12.34 -4.34
CA LYS A 117 -7.70 -13.64 -3.72
C LYS A 117 -6.26 -13.68 -3.20
N LEU A 118 -5.32 -13.15 -3.96
CA LEU A 118 -3.92 -13.04 -3.59
C LEU A 118 -3.72 -12.17 -2.35
N LEU A 119 -4.34 -10.99 -2.32
CA LEU A 119 -4.24 -10.02 -1.23
C LEU A 119 -4.89 -10.50 0.08
N THR A 120 -6.01 -11.23 -0.02
CA THR A 120 -6.75 -11.74 1.15
C THR A 120 -6.31 -13.14 1.59
N LYS A 121 -5.26 -13.70 0.99
CA LYS A 121 -4.74 -15.03 1.34
C LYS A 121 -4.18 -15.00 2.77
N LYS A 122 -4.88 -15.69 3.70
CA LYS A 122 -4.58 -15.66 5.15
C LYS A 122 -3.15 -16.07 5.50
N ASP A 123 -2.54 -16.96 4.71
CA ASP A 123 -1.23 -17.54 5.01
C ASP A 123 -0.05 -16.77 4.38
N ASN A 124 -0.26 -15.61 3.75
CA ASN A 124 0.83 -14.84 3.17
C ASN A 124 1.46 -13.88 4.21
N PRO A 125 2.69 -14.14 4.71
CA PRO A 125 3.32 -13.29 5.72
C PRO A 125 3.81 -11.94 5.17
N ASN A 126 3.84 -11.78 3.84
CA ASN A 126 4.40 -10.61 3.17
C ASN A 126 3.34 -9.57 2.78
N ILE A 127 2.05 -9.84 3.00
CA ILE A 127 0.95 -8.95 2.59
C ILE A 127 0.12 -8.53 3.79
N THR A 128 -0.14 -7.24 3.92
CA THR A 128 -1.19 -6.68 4.78
C THR A 128 -2.28 -6.15 3.88
N TYR A 129 -3.50 -6.66 4.05
CA TYR A 129 -4.68 -6.11 3.39
C TYR A 129 -5.55 -5.41 4.45
N PHE A 130 -5.96 -4.17 4.18
CA PHE A 130 -6.79 -3.35 5.05
C PHE A 130 -7.99 -2.82 4.26
N LEU A 131 -9.19 -3.05 4.78
CA LEU A 131 -10.45 -2.51 4.26
C LEU A 131 -10.92 -1.38 5.17
N SER A 132 -10.98 -0.17 4.63
CA SER A 132 -11.51 1.04 5.26
C SER A 132 -13.01 1.13 4.99
N GLU A 133 -13.81 0.51 5.85
CA GLU A 133 -15.26 0.53 5.74
C GLU A 133 -15.82 1.91 6.12
N LYS A 134 -16.87 2.35 5.43
CA LYS A 134 -17.60 3.56 5.81
C LYS A 134 -18.13 3.39 7.22
N LEU A 135 -17.95 4.41 8.07
CA LEU A 135 -18.61 4.42 9.36
C LEU A 135 -20.13 4.47 9.12
N PRO A 136 -20.90 3.50 9.65
CA PRO A 136 -22.35 3.57 9.59
C PRO A 136 -22.86 4.85 10.27
N ASP A 137 -23.87 5.49 9.69
CA ASP A 137 -24.39 6.79 10.14
C ASP A 137 -24.77 6.79 11.63
N TYR A 138 -25.23 5.64 12.17
CA TYR A 138 -25.59 5.50 13.60
C TYR A 138 -24.41 5.64 14.59
N LYS A 139 -23.15 5.55 14.12
CA LYS A 139 -21.97 5.79 14.97
C LYS A 139 -21.52 7.26 14.95
N LEU A 140 -22.09 8.10 14.07
CA LEU A 140 -21.79 9.53 14.02
C LEU A 140 -22.55 10.31 15.11
N ASP A 141 -23.72 9.83 15.51
CA ASP A 141 -24.55 10.41 16.58
C ASP A 141 -24.00 10.19 18.00
N GLU A 142 -22.92 9.41 18.17
CA GLU A 142 -22.25 9.23 19.48
C GLU A 142 -21.17 10.30 19.77
N TRP A 143 -20.90 11.23 18.84
CA TRP A 143 -19.84 12.24 18.97
C TRP A 143 -20.31 13.70 18.88
N VAL A 144 -21.62 13.97 18.98
CA VAL A 144 -22.20 15.33 19.11
C VAL A 144 -23.03 15.43 20.38
#